data_AF-A0AA86UK79-F1
#
_entry.id   AF-A0AA86UK79-F1
#
_cell.length_a   1.000
_cell.length_b   1.000
_cell.length_c   1.000
_cell.angle_alpha   90.00
_cell.angle_beta   90.00
_cell.angle_gamma   90.00
#
_symmetry.space_group_name_H-M   'P 1'
#
loop_
_entity.id
_entity.type
_entity.pdbx_description
1 polymer ?
#
loop_
_entity_poly.entity_id
_entity_poly.type
_entity_poly.pdbx_seq_one_letter_code
_entity_poly.pdbx_strand_id
1 'polypeptide(L)'
;METPDDSENEELKVRTSAISSFIAGTSAILVIQLISLTAYYFDKPVIKFKLTAIQQMAIRIHFIIVTIILGIGINVYLFYKKKINFAFICQIPGDIVNLMHRNVLKIGYIQLTIVTRTTILVIVGQIPIPSPPPLLFGQFVLKVSNIMKPTYWLLFPTLSLPLFTLVNVVRNWDKRSIFTYCLITLFKMFTPWRQRIEFPHFFWCSMMMSAKGSFKEIILIITCNKMPDYIAIIFENVFHINRVIQSGIRWKEMKKFYNQGAGMMINMLGILTSMINVAKVKGNYYAYWTLTAFRALQTCIGLYWTVCEDWTLFYGGYSGGKYRHDKKNWTYGCQVRRPTHLKLWLILAINLYDYIAKCIWIVPYFKETAPDTSTFWYKLLMSVIEMVRFFLWMLMRMDNQQATNAEDYSKTKFIPVVIDSYERSKANQEQQQKESKLSLFQSLLTHMSTKKRPKRRTQANHTKLLRAFKIYNPFSTTKQAKLRF
;
A
#
# COMPACT_ATOMS: atom_id res chain seq x y z
N MET A 1 -21.98 31.69 -11.12
CA MET A 1 -21.50 30.66 -10.17
C MET A 1 -22.74 29.99 -9.63
N GLU A 2 -23.17 28.91 -10.27
CA GLU A 2 -24.25 28.09 -9.74
C GLU A 2 -23.69 27.34 -8.52
N THR A 3 -24.31 27.58 -7.37
CA THR A 3 -24.09 26.80 -6.16
C THR A 3 -24.47 25.35 -6.46
N PRO A 4 -23.62 24.35 -6.13
CA PRO A 4 -24.03 22.95 -6.26
C PRO A 4 -25.32 22.74 -5.47
N ASP A 5 -26.31 22.17 -6.14
CA ASP A 5 -27.68 21.99 -5.69
C ASP A 5 -27.71 21.30 -4.31
N ASP A 6 -28.23 21.99 -3.29
CA ASP A 6 -28.26 21.51 -1.89
C ASP A 6 -29.01 20.16 -1.77
N SER A 7 -29.92 19.89 -2.70
CA SER A 7 -30.66 18.63 -2.83
C SER A 7 -29.75 17.43 -3.14
N GLU A 8 -28.73 17.60 -3.98
CA GLU A 8 -27.78 16.55 -4.36
C GLU A 8 -26.87 16.19 -3.18
N ASN A 9 -26.51 17.17 -2.35
CA ASN A 9 -25.75 16.98 -1.11
C ASN A 9 -26.58 16.29 -0.01
N GLU A 10 -27.88 16.55 0.06
CA GLU A 10 -28.78 15.90 1.03
C GLU A 10 -29.01 14.43 0.68
N GLU A 11 -29.27 14.12 -0.59
CA GLU A 11 -29.43 12.74 -1.06
C GLU A 11 -28.14 11.93 -0.86
N LEU A 12 -26.98 12.54 -1.09
CA LEU A 12 -25.67 11.94 -0.84
C LEU A 12 -25.45 11.63 0.65
N LYS A 13 -25.88 12.52 1.56
CA LYS A 13 -25.82 12.32 3.02
C LYS A 13 -26.75 11.20 3.49
N VAL A 14 -27.97 11.14 2.97
CA VAL A 14 -28.94 10.08 3.30
C VAL A 14 -28.43 8.71 2.83
N ARG A 15 -27.91 8.62 1.60
CA ARG A 15 -27.28 7.38 1.09
C ARG A 15 -26.07 6.95 1.89
N THR A 16 -25.19 7.88 2.28
CA THR A 16 -24.01 7.55 3.10
C THR A 16 -24.40 7.10 4.51
N SER A 17 -25.39 7.75 5.12
CA SER A 17 -25.96 7.34 6.42
C SER A 17 -26.54 5.92 6.35
N ALA A 18 -27.40 5.63 5.37
CA ALA A 18 -28.02 4.30 5.21
C ALA A 18 -26.98 3.18 4.99
N ILE A 19 -25.96 3.44 4.17
CA ILE A 19 -24.86 2.48 3.94
C ILE A 19 -24.05 2.28 5.23
N SER A 20 -23.75 3.34 5.96
CA SER A 20 -23.00 3.24 7.23
C SER A 20 -23.77 2.48 8.30
N SER A 21 -25.09 2.68 8.40
CA SER A 21 -25.97 1.95 9.31
C SER A 21 -26.11 0.49 8.93
N PHE A 22 -26.18 0.17 7.63
CA PHE A 22 -26.17 -1.22 7.15
C PHE A 22 -24.84 -1.92 7.48
N ILE A 23 -23.71 -1.23 7.28
CA ILE A 23 -22.38 -1.72 7.65
C ILE A 23 -22.30 -1.95 9.17
N ALA A 24 -22.71 -0.98 9.98
CA ALA A 24 -22.70 -1.09 11.44
C ALA A 24 -23.59 -2.24 11.93
N GLY A 25 -24.82 -2.36 11.41
CA GLY A 25 -25.75 -3.44 11.77
C GLY A 25 -25.23 -4.82 11.38
N THR A 26 -24.68 -4.97 10.17
CA THR A 26 -24.11 -6.26 9.72
C THR A 26 -22.85 -6.63 10.50
N SER A 27 -22.01 -5.65 10.85
CA SER A 27 -20.82 -5.86 11.71
C SER A 27 -21.22 -6.27 13.13
N ALA A 28 -22.22 -5.61 13.73
CA ALA A 28 -22.73 -5.96 15.05
C ALA A 28 -23.28 -7.40 15.08
N ILE A 29 -24.02 -7.80 14.04
CA ILE A 29 -24.51 -9.19 13.90
C ILE A 29 -23.34 -10.18 13.79
N LEU A 30 -22.29 -9.87 13.03
CA LEU A 30 -21.10 -10.72 12.93
C LEU A 30 -20.34 -10.85 14.27
N VAL A 31 -20.24 -9.76 15.02
CA VAL A 31 -19.61 -9.77 16.35
C VAL A 31 -20.45 -10.57 17.34
N ILE A 32 -21.78 -10.39 17.35
CA ILE A 32 -22.70 -11.18 18.19
C ILE A 32 -22.64 -12.67 17.81
N GLN A 33 -22.57 -12.99 16.51
CA GLN A 33 -22.36 -14.35 16.02
C GLN A 33 -21.07 -14.95 16.54
N LEU A 34 -19.97 -14.22 16.40
CA LEU A 34 -18.66 -14.66 16.85
C LEU A 34 -18.67 -14.85 18.36
N ILE A 35 -19.15 -13.88 19.15
CA ILE A 35 -19.23 -13.97 20.62
C ILE A 35 -20.10 -15.15 21.05
N SER A 36 -21.27 -15.34 20.43
CA SER A 36 -22.19 -16.45 20.71
C SER A 36 -21.56 -17.81 20.43
N LEU A 37 -20.88 -17.96 19.28
CA LEU A 37 -20.16 -19.17 18.92
C LEU A 37 -18.95 -19.39 19.84
N THR A 38 -18.21 -18.33 20.15
CA THR A 38 -17.01 -18.40 21.01
C THR A 38 -17.40 -18.77 22.44
N ALA A 39 -18.43 -18.13 23.00
CA ALA A 39 -18.98 -18.46 24.32
C ALA A 39 -19.52 -19.90 24.38
N TYR A 40 -20.17 -20.39 23.32
CA TYR A 40 -20.67 -21.76 23.28
C TYR A 40 -19.56 -22.82 23.08
N TYR A 41 -18.54 -22.50 22.29
CA TYR A 41 -17.49 -23.45 21.90
C TYR A 41 -16.26 -23.45 22.81
N PHE A 42 -15.93 -22.34 23.49
CA PHE A 42 -14.79 -22.28 24.42
C PHE A 42 -15.11 -22.73 25.84
N ASP A 43 -16.39 -22.76 26.24
CA ASP A 43 -16.79 -23.25 27.57
C ASP A 43 -16.75 -24.79 27.68
N LYS A 44 -16.58 -25.49 26.54
CA LYS A 44 -16.39 -26.95 26.51
C LYS A 44 -15.03 -27.31 25.90
N PRO A 45 -14.07 -27.86 26.69
CA PRO A 45 -12.70 -28.16 26.24
C PRO A 45 -12.58 -29.29 25.18
N VAL A 46 -13.69 -29.77 24.62
CA VAL A 46 -13.75 -30.99 23.79
C VAL A 46 -13.93 -30.70 22.30
N ILE A 47 -14.15 -29.45 21.89
CA ILE A 47 -14.63 -29.15 20.54
C ILE A 47 -13.46 -29.03 19.56
N LYS A 48 -13.02 -30.20 19.07
CA LYS A 48 -12.03 -30.35 17.99
C LYS A 48 -12.75 -30.29 16.65
N PHE A 49 -12.73 -29.14 15.97
CA PHE A 49 -13.08 -29.09 14.55
C PHE A 49 -11.84 -29.38 13.71
N LYS A 50 -12.00 -30.12 12.60
CA LYS A 50 -10.89 -30.45 11.70
C LYS A 50 -11.23 -30.01 10.27
N LEU A 51 -10.73 -28.84 9.88
CA LEU A 51 -10.81 -28.38 8.50
C LEU A 51 -9.87 -29.20 7.61
N THR A 52 -10.34 -29.60 6.42
CA THR A 52 -9.48 -30.23 5.42
C THR A 52 -8.44 -29.24 4.90
N ALA A 53 -7.33 -29.73 4.33
CA ALA A 53 -6.27 -28.88 3.79
C ALA A 53 -6.80 -27.89 2.73
N ILE A 54 -7.72 -28.35 1.86
CA ILE A 54 -8.35 -27.53 0.82
C ILE A 54 -9.23 -26.46 1.44
N GLN A 55 -10.04 -26.78 2.46
CA GLN A 55 -10.87 -25.78 3.16
C GLN A 55 -10.00 -24.71 3.81
N GLN A 56 -8.90 -25.09 4.46
CA GLN A 56 -7.97 -24.14 5.07
C GLN A 56 -7.34 -23.21 4.03
N MET A 57 -6.89 -23.74 2.89
CA MET A 57 -6.31 -22.94 1.80
C MET A 57 -7.35 -21.98 1.21
N ALA A 58 -8.57 -22.47 0.93
CA ALA A 58 -9.64 -21.66 0.34
C ALA A 58 -10.04 -20.49 1.26
N ILE A 59 -10.26 -20.75 2.55
CA ILE A 59 -10.59 -19.69 3.52
C ILE A 59 -9.48 -18.64 3.56
N ARG A 60 -8.20 -19.05 3.62
CA ARG A 60 -7.07 -18.11 3.61
C ARG A 60 -7.05 -17.25 2.36
N ILE A 61 -7.20 -17.85 1.16
CA ILE A 61 -7.27 -17.10 -0.10
C ILE A 61 -8.40 -16.08 -0.07
N HIS A 62 -9.60 -16.46 0.39
CA HIS A 62 -10.74 -15.54 0.45
C HIS A 62 -10.48 -14.34 1.35
N PHE A 63 -9.95 -14.56 2.56
CA PHE A 63 -9.59 -13.46 3.46
C PHE A 63 -8.47 -12.58 2.90
N ILE A 64 -7.48 -13.16 2.20
CA ILE A 64 -6.43 -12.39 1.54
C ILE A 64 -7.01 -11.52 0.42
N ILE A 65 -7.88 -12.06 -0.44
CA ILE A 65 -8.54 -11.31 -1.51
C ILE A 65 -9.35 -10.15 -0.93
N VAL A 66 -10.14 -10.39 0.12
CA VAL A 66 -10.93 -9.34 0.78
C VAL A 66 -10.02 -8.25 1.37
N THR A 67 -8.93 -8.65 2.03
CA THR A 67 -7.94 -7.72 2.58
C THR A 67 -7.30 -6.89 1.46
N ILE A 68 -7.06 -7.49 0.28
CA ILE A 68 -6.56 -6.77 -0.90
C ILE A 68 -7.56 -5.72 -1.36
N ILE A 69 -8.82 -6.09 -1.53
CA ILE A 69 -9.86 -5.17 -2.01
C ILE A 69 -10.02 -3.99 -1.05
N LEU A 70 -10.12 -4.27 0.26
CA LEU A 70 -10.23 -3.23 1.29
C LEU A 70 -8.98 -2.35 1.34
N GLY A 71 -7.79 -2.94 1.31
CA GLY A 71 -6.52 -2.21 1.32
C GLY A 71 -6.33 -1.30 0.10
N ILE A 72 -6.70 -1.77 -1.09
CA ILE A 72 -6.75 -0.93 -2.30
C ILE A 72 -7.75 0.20 -2.11
N GLY A 73 -8.97 -0.08 -1.62
CA GLY A 73 -10.00 0.94 -1.39
C GLY A 73 -9.55 2.04 -0.42
N ILE A 74 -8.93 1.66 0.71
CA ILE A 74 -8.36 2.58 1.70
C ILE A 74 -7.24 3.41 1.07
N ASN A 75 -6.32 2.79 0.34
CA ASN A 75 -5.22 3.51 -0.28
C ASN A 75 -5.68 4.49 -1.37
N VAL A 76 -6.63 4.11 -2.22
CA VAL A 76 -7.21 5.04 -3.20
C VAL A 76 -7.93 6.20 -2.50
N TYR A 77 -8.66 5.94 -1.41
CA TYR A 77 -9.26 7.01 -0.59
C TYR A 77 -8.20 7.95 -0.02
N LEU A 78 -7.12 7.42 0.54
CA LEU A 78 -6.02 8.21 1.08
C LEU A 78 -5.29 8.98 0.00
N PHE A 79 -5.01 8.37 -1.16
CA PHE A 79 -4.39 9.06 -2.29
C PHE A 79 -5.24 10.22 -2.79
N TYR A 80 -6.55 10.02 -2.89
CA TYR A 80 -7.49 11.09 -3.22
C TYR A 80 -7.46 12.20 -2.16
N LYS A 81 -7.63 11.87 -0.87
CA LYS A 81 -7.66 12.84 0.23
C LYS A 81 -6.34 13.60 0.41
N LYS A 82 -5.22 12.92 0.15
CA LYS A 82 -3.85 13.45 0.27
C LYS A 82 -3.32 14.03 -1.04
N LYS A 83 -4.12 14.01 -2.11
CA LYS A 83 -3.76 14.53 -3.44
C LYS A 83 -2.48 13.91 -3.99
N ILE A 84 -2.29 12.63 -3.68
CA ILE A 84 -1.22 11.83 -4.27
C ILE A 84 -1.63 11.51 -5.69
N ASN A 85 -0.84 11.95 -6.68
CA ASN A 85 -1.17 11.80 -8.09
C ASN A 85 -0.95 10.35 -8.59
N PHE A 86 -1.69 9.42 -8.00
CA PHE A 86 -1.59 8.00 -8.27
C PHE A 86 -1.98 7.67 -9.71
N ALA A 87 -2.85 8.47 -10.33
CA ALA A 87 -3.22 8.32 -11.74
C ALA A 87 -2.02 8.55 -12.65
N PHE A 88 -1.24 9.61 -12.41
CA PHE A 88 -0.01 9.86 -13.17
C PHE A 88 1.09 8.85 -12.84
N ILE A 89 1.29 8.53 -11.55
CA ILE A 89 2.34 7.60 -11.10
C ILE A 89 2.10 6.20 -11.66
N CYS A 90 0.85 5.73 -11.59
CA CYS A 90 0.45 4.43 -12.13
C CYS A 90 0.08 4.52 -13.62
N GLN A 91 0.12 5.68 -14.28
CA GLN A 91 -0.31 5.85 -15.67
C GLN A 91 -1.74 5.34 -15.95
N ILE A 92 -2.66 5.55 -15.00
CA ILE A 92 -4.08 5.21 -15.12
C ILE A 92 -4.78 6.27 -15.99
N PRO A 93 -5.73 5.90 -16.87
CA PRO A 93 -6.49 6.89 -17.62
C PRO A 93 -7.23 7.86 -16.67
N GLY A 94 -7.02 9.17 -16.86
CA GLY A 94 -7.47 10.21 -15.92
C GLY A 94 -8.98 10.29 -15.73
N ASP A 95 -9.72 9.92 -16.78
CA ASP A 95 -11.18 9.97 -16.89
C ASP A 95 -11.89 9.00 -15.92
N ILE A 96 -11.16 8.02 -15.36
CA ILE A 96 -11.71 6.90 -14.58
C ILE A 96 -11.50 7.07 -13.06
N VAL A 97 -10.79 8.11 -12.63
CA VAL A 97 -10.24 8.21 -11.26
C VAL A 97 -11.26 8.76 -10.24
N ASN A 98 -12.26 9.52 -10.70
CA ASN A 98 -13.22 10.15 -9.80
C ASN A 98 -14.23 9.09 -9.28
N LEU A 99 -14.31 8.95 -7.94
CA LEU A 99 -15.28 8.12 -7.18
C LEU A 99 -15.00 6.61 -7.00
N MET A 100 -13.88 6.06 -7.47
CA MET A 100 -13.63 4.61 -7.35
C MET A 100 -13.54 4.06 -5.91
N HIS A 101 -12.97 4.82 -4.97
CA HIS A 101 -12.68 4.31 -3.63
C HIS A 101 -13.93 3.87 -2.86
N ARG A 102 -15.05 4.61 -2.97
CA ARG A 102 -16.30 4.29 -2.26
C ARG A 102 -16.87 2.95 -2.70
N ASN A 103 -16.89 2.71 -4.02
CA ASN A 103 -17.38 1.47 -4.59
C ASN A 103 -16.48 0.29 -4.21
N VAL A 104 -15.15 0.45 -4.30
CA VAL A 104 -14.19 -0.59 -3.91
C VAL A 104 -14.32 -0.95 -2.43
N LEU A 105 -14.45 0.04 -1.54
CA LEU A 105 -14.68 -0.19 -0.11
C LEU A 105 -16.00 -0.92 0.17
N LYS A 106 -17.08 -0.50 -0.51
CA LYS A 106 -18.40 -1.15 -0.40
C LYS A 106 -18.33 -2.62 -0.83
N ILE A 107 -17.72 -2.91 -1.98
CA ILE A 107 -17.54 -4.27 -2.49
C ILE A 107 -16.69 -5.09 -1.52
N GLY A 108 -15.57 -4.53 -1.04
CA GLY A 108 -14.70 -5.17 -0.07
C GLY A 108 -15.42 -5.54 1.22
N TYR A 109 -16.27 -4.65 1.73
CA TYR A 109 -17.06 -4.91 2.94
C TYR A 109 -18.13 -5.99 2.75
N ILE A 110 -18.86 -5.94 1.62
CA ILE A 110 -19.83 -6.98 1.27
C ILE A 110 -19.13 -8.34 1.17
N GLN A 111 -17.98 -8.39 0.51
CA GLN A 111 -17.19 -9.61 0.37
C GLN A 111 -16.63 -10.09 1.71
N LEU A 112 -16.17 -9.20 2.59
CA LEU A 112 -15.78 -9.55 3.95
C LEU A 112 -16.93 -10.22 4.71
N THR A 113 -18.14 -9.69 4.57
CA THR A 113 -19.34 -10.25 5.20
C THR A 113 -19.64 -11.65 4.66
N ILE A 114 -19.60 -11.83 3.33
CA ILE A 114 -19.83 -13.13 2.68
C ILE A 114 -18.77 -14.15 3.12
N VAL A 115 -17.49 -13.79 3.07
CA VAL A 115 -16.36 -14.66 3.46
C VAL A 115 -16.45 -15.05 4.94
N THR A 116 -16.76 -14.09 5.81
CA THR A 116 -16.87 -14.36 7.25
C THR A 116 -18.05 -15.31 7.53
N ARG A 117 -19.22 -15.05 6.95
CA ARG A 117 -20.41 -15.91 7.14
C ARG A 117 -20.19 -17.31 6.60
N THR A 118 -19.66 -17.44 5.39
CA THR A 118 -19.40 -18.75 4.78
C THR A 118 -18.34 -19.53 5.57
N THR A 119 -17.30 -18.86 6.06
CA THR A 119 -16.30 -19.46 6.96
C THR A 119 -16.93 -19.97 8.25
N ILE A 120 -17.81 -19.17 8.88
CA ILE A 120 -18.56 -19.58 10.07
C ILE A 120 -19.39 -20.84 9.77
N LEU A 121 -20.12 -20.87 8.65
CA LEU A 121 -20.91 -22.03 8.24
C LEU A 121 -20.05 -23.27 8.00
N VAL A 122 -18.85 -23.12 7.42
CA VAL A 122 -17.90 -24.23 7.28
C VAL A 122 -17.47 -24.77 8.63
N ILE A 123 -17.07 -23.90 9.55
CA ILE A 123 -16.57 -24.30 10.87
C ILE A 123 -17.68 -24.99 11.66
N VAL A 124 -18.87 -24.38 11.72
CA VAL A 124 -20.01 -24.94 12.46
C VAL A 124 -20.46 -26.29 11.88
N GLY A 125 -20.52 -26.42 10.55
CA GLY A 125 -20.86 -27.68 9.89
C GLY A 125 -19.83 -28.80 10.05
N GLN A 126 -18.67 -28.52 10.65
CA GLN A 126 -17.63 -29.51 10.98
C GLN A 126 -17.63 -29.91 12.46
N ILE A 127 -18.45 -29.26 13.28
CA ILE A 127 -18.50 -29.56 14.72
C ILE A 127 -19.57 -30.64 14.94
N PRO A 128 -19.21 -31.80 15.50
CA PRO A 128 -20.19 -32.76 15.98
C PRO A 128 -20.88 -32.15 17.20
N ILE A 129 -22.10 -31.66 17.04
CA ILE A 129 -22.85 -31.01 18.12
C ILE A 129 -23.76 -32.04 18.81
N PRO A 130 -23.49 -32.42 20.08
CA PRO A 130 -24.32 -33.38 20.80
C PRO A 130 -25.65 -32.78 21.30
N SER A 131 -25.75 -31.45 21.42
CA SER A 131 -26.97 -30.76 21.85
C SER A 131 -27.09 -29.40 21.15
N PRO A 132 -28.29 -28.99 20.69
CA PRO A 132 -28.46 -27.71 20.01
C PRO A 132 -28.04 -26.54 20.91
N PRO A 133 -27.42 -25.48 20.35
CA PRO A 133 -27.04 -24.31 21.13
C PRO A 133 -28.26 -23.63 21.77
N PRO A 134 -28.10 -23.02 22.96
CA PRO A 134 -29.22 -22.46 23.73
C PRO A 134 -29.84 -21.23 23.07
N LEU A 135 -29.09 -20.52 22.24
CA LEU A 135 -29.55 -19.33 21.55
C LEU A 135 -30.19 -19.69 20.20
N LEU A 136 -31.40 -19.17 19.94
CA LEU A 136 -32.14 -19.34 18.68
C LEU A 136 -31.28 -19.02 17.44
N PHE A 137 -30.44 -17.99 17.55
CA PHE A 137 -29.53 -17.62 16.48
C PHE A 137 -28.48 -18.71 16.20
N GLY A 138 -27.90 -19.31 17.25
CA GLY A 138 -26.98 -20.44 17.11
C GLY A 138 -27.65 -21.66 16.48
N GLN A 139 -28.92 -21.92 16.82
CA GLN A 139 -29.70 -23.02 16.24
C GLN A 139 -29.97 -22.79 14.76
N PHE A 140 -30.28 -21.55 14.37
CA PHE A 140 -30.43 -21.16 12.98
C PHE A 140 -29.13 -21.38 12.19
N VAL A 141 -27.99 -20.90 12.71
CA VAL A 141 -26.69 -21.09 12.03
C VAL A 141 -26.36 -22.56 11.86
N LEU A 142 -26.62 -23.39 12.86
CA LEU A 142 -26.41 -24.84 12.78
C LEU A 142 -27.31 -25.52 11.74
N LYS A 143 -28.60 -25.17 11.71
CA LYS A 143 -29.53 -25.68 10.70
C LYS A 143 -29.06 -25.31 9.30
N VAL A 144 -28.71 -24.03 9.11
CA VAL A 144 -28.21 -23.53 7.82
C VAL A 144 -26.90 -24.20 7.43
N SER A 145 -25.93 -24.31 8.33
CA SER A 145 -24.63 -24.93 8.01
C SER A 145 -24.76 -26.36 7.51
N ASN A 146 -25.79 -27.08 8.00
CA ASN A 146 -26.05 -28.47 7.68
C ASN A 146 -26.89 -28.67 6.39
N ILE A 147 -27.38 -27.61 5.74
CA ILE A 147 -28.13 -27.71 4.47
C ILE A 147 -27.24 -28.31 3.35
N MET A 148 -25.94 -28.01 3.37
CA MET A 148 -25.00 -28.50 2.36
C MET A 148 -23.65 -28.84 2.97
N LYS A 149 -22.84 -29.63 2.26
CA LYS A 149 -21.50 -30.00 2.71
C LYS A 149 -20.64 -28.73 2.96
N PRO A 150 -19.84 -28.67 4.05
CA PRO A 150 -19.05 -27.49 4.40
C PRO A 150 -18.19 -26.90 3.28
N THR A 151 -17.62 -27.74 2.40
CA THR A 151 -16.82 -27.30 1.26
C THR A 151 -17.61 -26.45 0.25
N TYR A 152 -18.93 -26.68 0.09
CA TYR A 152 -19.75 -25.94 -0.86
C TYR A 152 -20.02 -24.50 -0.43
N TRP A 153 -20.03 -24.21 0.87
CA TRP A 153 -20.11 -22.84 1.36
C TRP A 153 -18.94 -21.96 0.85
N LEU A 154 -17.78 -22.56 0.57
CA LEU A 154 -16.60 -21.86 0.04
C LEU A 154 -16.70 -21.55 -1.47
N LEU A 155 -17.71 -22.07 -2.16
CA LEU A 155 -17.98 -21.68 -3.54
C LEU A 155 -18.63 -20.30 -3.63
N PHE A 156 -19.42 -19.89 -2.62
CA PHE A 156 -20.13 -18.61 -2.65
C PHE A 156 -19.21 -17.39 -2.77
N PRO A 157 -18.14 -17.23 -1.96
CA PRO A 157 -17.19 -16.13 -2.15
C PRO A 157 -16.50 -16.22 -3.52
N THR A 158 -16.13 -17.44 -3.94
CA THR A 158 -15.43 -17.71 -5.19
C THR A 158 -16.26 -17.38 -6.43
N LEU A 159 -17.59 -17.55 -6.38
CA LEU A 159 -18.50 -17.26 -7.49
C LEU A 159 -19.00 -15.82 -7.47
N SER A 160 -19.29 -15.27 -6.29
CA SER A 160 -19.88 -13.94 -6.16
C SER A 160 -18.96 -12.82 -6.67
N LEU A 161 -17.65 -12.91 -6.41
CA LEU A 161 -16.70 -11.87 -6.80
C LEU A 161 -16.44 -11.85 -8.33
N PRO A 162 -16.16 -12.97 -9.01
CA PRO A 162 -16.05 -13.00 -10.47
C PRO A 162 -17.37 -12.66 -11.15
N LEU A 163 -18.52 -13.12 -10.66
CA LEU A 163 -19.83 -12.78 -11.23
C LEU A 163 -20.07 -11.27 -11.15
N PHE A 164 -19.82 -10.67 -9.99
CA PHE A 164 -19.93 -9.21 -9.81
C PHE A 164 -18.96 -8.45 -10.73
N THR A 165 -17.74 -8.96 -10.89
CA THR A 165 -16.73 -8.36 -11.78
C THR A 165 -17.14 -8.50 -13.24
N LEU A 166 -17.62 -9.67 -13.66
CA LEU A 166 -18.06 -9.96 -15.03
C LEU A 166 -19.25 -9.07 -15.42
N VAL A 167 -20.26 -8.95 -14.54
CA VAL A 167 -21.40 -8.06 -14.77
C VAL A 167 -20.95 -6.62 -14.95
N ASN A 168 -20.00 -6.14 -14.13
CA ASN A 168 -19.45 -4.80 -14.27
C ASN A 168 -18.61 -4.61 -15.54
N VAL A 169 -17.88 -5.65 -15.96
CA VAL A 169 -17.10 -5.65 -17.21
C VAL A 169 -18.02 -5.59 -18.41
N VAL A 170 -19.04 -6.44 -18.48
CA VAL A 170 -20.03 -6.46 -19.58
C VAL A 170 -20.76 -5.12 -19.67
N ARG A 171 -21.17 -4.54 -18.54
CA ARG A 171 -21.83 -3.22 -18.50
C ARG A 171 -20.95 -2.06 -18.96
N ASN A 172 -19.62 -2.20 -18.93
CA ASN A 172 -18.68 -1.13 -19.24
C ASN A 172 -17.70 -1.50 -20.36
N TRP A 173 -18.06 -2.46 -21.22
CA TRP A 173 -17.17 -3.04 -22.23
C TRP A 173 -16.62 -2.01 -23.23
N ASP A 174 -17.45 -1.07 -23.66
CA ASP A 174 -17.09 -0.05 -24.68
C ASP A 174 -16.29 1.13 -24.12
N LYS A 175 -16.01 1.16 -22.81
CA LYS A 175 -15.23 2.23 -22.18
C LYS A 175 -13.79 1.77 -22.00
N ARG A 176 -12.81 2.66 -22.25
CA ARG A 176 -11.43 2.46 -21.76
C ARG A 176 -11.53 2.15 -20.27
N SER A 177 -11.26 0.90 -19.90
CA SER A 177 -11.54 0.41 -18.55
C SER A 177 -10.25 0.16 -17.79
N ILE A 178 -10.31 0.31 -16.48
CA ILE A 178 -9.20 -0.05 -15.58
C ILE A 178 -8.88 -1.53 -15.69
N PHE A 179 -9.85 -2.36 -16.05
CA PHE A 179 -9.62 -3.78 -16.28
C PHE A 179 -8.67 -4.01 -17.46
N THR A 180 -8.90 -3.37 -18.61
CA THR A 180 -8.00 -3.44 -19.77
C THR A 180 -6.60 -2.95 -19.41
N TYR A 181 -6.51 -1.85 -18.65
CA TYR A 181 -5.22 -1.35 -18.14
C TYR A 181 -4.53 -2.38 -17.22
N CYS A 182 -5.27 -3.01 -16.30
CA CYS A 182 -4.72 -4.04 -15.40
C CYS A 182 -4.24 -5.27 -16.17
N LEU A 183 -4.98 -5.72 -17.18
CA LEU A 183 -4.57 -6.82 -18.06
C LEU A 183 -3.31 -6.50 -18.86
N ILE A 184 -3.22 -5.30 -19.41
CA ILE A 184 -2.01 -4.82 -20.08
C ILE A 184 -0.86 -4.82 -19.09
N THR A 185 -1.01 -4.19 -17.93
CA THR A 185 0.02 -4.14 -16.88
C THR A 185 0.47 -5.54 -16.47
N LEU A 186 -0.46 -6.47 -16.29
CA LEU A 186 -0.19 -7.88 -15.97
C LEU A 186 0.61 -8.55 -17.09
N PHE A 187 0.19 -8.41 -18.35
CA PHE A 187 0.91 -8.93 -19.51
C PHE A 187 2.35 -8.38 -19.58
N LYS A 188 2.50 -7.08 -19.36
CA LYS A 188 3.82 -6.41 -19.32
C LYS A 188 4.69 -6.92 -18.17
N MET A 189 4.10 -7.19 -16.99
CA MET A 189 4.81 -7.79 -15.85
C MET A 189 5.35 -9.18 -16.16
N PHE A 190 4.64 -9.98 -16.95
CA PHE A 190 5.04 -11.32 -17.37
C PHE A 190 5.90 -11.35 -18.63
N THR A 191 6.08 -10.21 -19.32
CA THR A 191 6.95 -10.09 -20.49
C THR A 191 7.98 -8.96 -20.36
N PRO A 192 8.70 -8.85 -19.22
CA PRO A 192 9.61 -7.74 -18.97
C PRO A 192 10.80 -7.69 -19.94
N TRP A 193 11.11 -8.79 -20.63
CA TRP A 193 12.17 -8.85 -21.66
C TRP A 193 11.77 -8.21 -22.99
N ARG A 194 10.46 -8.03 -23.26
CA ARG A 194 9.97 -7.43 -24.52
C ARG A 194 9.69 -5.94 -24.41
N GLN A 195 9.66 -5.40 -23.20
CA GLN A 195 9.13 -4.07 -22.95
C GLN A 195 9.99 -3.28 -21.97
N ARG A 196 9.95 -1.95 -22.09
CA ARG A 196 10.57 -1.09 -21.09
C ARG A 196 9.85 -1.25 -19.75
N ILE A 197 10.61 -1.49 -18.69
CA ILE A 197 10.07 -1.69 -17.35
C ILE A 197 9.73 -0.33 -16.75
N GLU A 198 8.44 -0.01 -16.69
CA GLU A 198 7.91 1.21 -16.06
C GLU A 198 7.58 0.98 -14.57
N PHE A 199 7.42 2.08 -13.82
CA PHE A 199 7.08 2.04 -12.40
C PHE A 199 5.83 1.18 -12.10
N PRO A 200 4.73 1.26 -12.87
CA PRO A 200 3.54 0.45 -12.58
C PRO A 200 3.85 -1.04 -12.58
N HIS A 201 4.64 -1.55 -13.54
CA HIS A 201 4.99 -2.97 -13.58
C HIS A 201 5.81 -3.39 -12.37
N PHE A 202 6.76 -2.54 -11.97
CA PHE A 202 7.62 -2.76 -10.82
C PHE A 202 6.81 -2.75 -9.50
N PHE A 203 5.89 -1.80 -9.38
CA PHE A 203 5.00 -1.60 -8.25
C PHE A 203 3.99 -2.74 -8.09
N TRP A 204 3.28 -3.10 -9.16
CA TRP A 204 2.33 -4.22 -9.15
C TRP A 204 3.03 -5.56 -8.88
N CYS A 205 4.24 -5.77 -9.41
CA CYS A 205 5.01 -6.97 -9.10
C CYS A 205 5.43 -7.01 -7.62
N SER A 206 5.78 -5.86 -7.04
CA SER A 206 6.09 -5.74 -5.61
C SER A 206 4.87 -6.01 -4.72
N MET A 207 3.68 -5.60 -5.16
CA MET A 207 2.42 -5.96 -4.49
C MET A 207 2.22 -7.47 -4.46
N MET A 208 2.38 -8.13 -5.60
CA MET A 208 2.10 -9.55 -5.71
C MET A 208 3.15 -10.44 -4.99
N MET A 209 4.35 -9.94 -4.69
CA MET A 209 5.32 -10.64 -3.84
C MET A 209 4.78 -10.92 -2.43
N SER A 210 4.01 -9.99 -1.85
CA SER A 210 3.41 -10.15 -0.51
C SER A 210 2.29 -11.21 -0.50
N ALA A 211 1.72 -11.52 -1.68
CA ALA A 211 0.68 -12.53 -1.87
C ALA A 211 1.21 -13.87 -2.41
N LYS A 212 2.54 -14.13 -2.32
CA LYS A 212 3.16 -15.33 -2.90
C LYS A 212 2.60 -16.66 -2.42
N GLY A 213 2.27 -16.74 -1.13
CA GLY A 213 1.66 -17.93 -0.53
C GLY A 213 0.29 -18.24 -1.14
N SER A 214 -0.50 -17.21 -1.45
CA SER A 214 -1.81 -17.36 -2.08
C SER A 214 -1.71 -17.95 -3.47
N PHE A 215 -0.70 -17.58 -4.26
CA PHE A 215 -0.55 -18.13 -5.62
C PHE A 215 -0.25 -19.62 -5.59
N LYS A 216 0.61 -20.07 -4.66
CA LYS A 216 0.83 -21.49 -4.38
C LYS A 216 -0.46 -22.20 -3.96
N GLU A 217 -1.22 -21.61 -3.04
CA GLU A 217 -2.48 -22.19 -2.56
C GLU A 217 -3.53 -22.32 -3.67
N ILE A 218 -3.64 -21.35 -4.58
CA ILE A 218 -4.53 -21.42 -5.75
C ILE A 218 -4.20 -22.64 -6.60
N ILE A 219 -2.92 -22.84 -6.94
CA ILE A 219 -2.50 -23.98 -7.76
C ILE A 219 -2.69 -25.30 -7.01
N LEU A 220 -2.44 -25.34 -5.70
CA LEU A 220 -2.71 -26.53 -4.89
C LEU A 220 -4.20 -26.86 -4.83
N ILE A 221 -5.10 -25.87 -4.79
CA ILE A 221 -6.55 -26.12 -4.86
C ILE A 221 -6.93 -26.69 -6.23
N ILE A 222 -6.46 -26.06 -7.33
CA ILE A 222 -6.77 -26.50 -8.71
C ILE A 222 -6.29 -27.94 -8.95
N THR A 223 -5.12 -28.28 -8.42
CA THR A 223 -4.52 -29.62 -8.56
C THR A 223 -5.00 -30.61 -7.50
N CYS A 224 -5.99 -30.25 -6.68
CA CYS A 224 -6.50 -31.07 -5.57
C CYS A 224 -5.38 -31.56 -4.63
N ASN A 225 -4.38 -30.71 -4.38
CA ASN A 225 -3.19 -30.96 -3.57
C ASN A 225 -2.33 -32.15 -4.05
N LYS A 226 -2.41 -32.48 -5.35
CA LYS A 226 -1.60 -33.54 -5.97
C LYS A 226 -0.31 -33.03 -6.60
N MET A 227 -0.10 -31.71 -6.65
CA MET A 227 1.07 -31.14 -7.29
C MET A 227 2.33 -31.35 -6.43
N PRO A 228 3.47 -31.74 -7.04
CA PRO A 228 4.74 -31.82 -6.33
C PRO A 228 5.16 -30.47 -5.72
N ASP A 229 5.76 -30.54 -4.54
CA ASP A 229 6.18 -29.38 -3.73
C ASP A 229 7.20 -28.47 -4.43
N TYR A 230 8.16 -29.04 -5.17
CA TYR A 230 9.13 -28.26 -5.94
C TYR A 230 8.48 -27.45 -7.06
N ILE A 231 7.45 -27.99 -7.73
CA ILE A 231 6.67 -27.23 -8.72
C ILE A 231 5.87 -26.13 -8.02
N ALA A 232 5.30 -26.44 -6.85
CA ALA A 232 4.52 -25.47 -6.07
C ALA A 232 5.35 -24.26 -5.63
N ILE A 233 6.65 -24.47 -5.38
CA ILE A 233 7.59 -23.40 -5.02
C ILE A 233 7.95 -22.51 -6.21
N ILE A 234 7.96 -23.03 -7.45
CA ILE A 234 8.13 -22.20 -8.64
C ILE A 234 6.98 -21.19 -8.72
N PHE A 235 5.74 -21.68 -8.55
CA PHE A 235 4.55 -20.82 -8.53
C PHE A 235 4.55 -19.83 -7.36
N GLU A 236 4.97 -20.26 -6.17
CA GLU A 236 5.20 -19.36 -5.02
C GLU A 236 6.17 -18.22 -5.39
N ASN A 237 7.17 -18.48 -6.22
CA ASN A 237 8.23 -17.52 -6.52
C ASN A 237 8.11 -16.78 -7.86
N VAL A 238 7.01 -16.96 -8.61
CA VAL A 238 6.78 -16.31 -9.92
C VAL A 238 7.06 -14.81 -9.86
N PHE A 239 6.55 -14.11 -8.85
CA PHE A 239 6.75 -12.67 -8.72
C PHE A 239 8.19 -12.31 -8.33
N HIS A 240 8.86 -13.10 -7.48
CA HIS A 240 10.28 -12.91 -7.21
C HIS A 240 11.14 -13.10 -8.48
N ILE A 241 10.83 -14.11 -9.30
CA ILE A 241 11.51 -14.34 -10.58
C ILE A 241 11.33 -13.14 -11.52
N ASN A 242 10.09 -12.66 -11.67
CA ASN A 242 9.82 -11.47 -12.49
C ASN A 242 10.58 -10.24 -11.98
N ARG A 243 10.68 -10.05 -10.66
CA ARG A 243 11.45 -8.97 -10.03
C ARG A 243 12.94 -9.07 -10.27
N VAL A 244 13.50 -10.28 -10.23
CA VAL A 244 14.91 -10.55 -10.57
C VAL A 244 15.19 -10.13 -12.01
N ILE A 245 14.35 -10.57 -12.96
CA ILE A 245 14.49 -10.21 -14.38
C ILE A 245 14.38 -8.68 -14.55
N GLN A 246 13.36 -8.07 -13.96
CA GLN A 246 13.13 -6.62 -14.06
C GLN A 246 14.32 -5.81 -13.52
N SER A 247 14.81 -6.17 -12.34
CA SER A 247 15.93 -5.48 -11.69
C SER A 247 17.24 -5.70 -12.45
N GLY A 248 17.44 -6.89 -13.02
CA GLY A 248 18.60 -7.23 -13.85
C GLY A 248 18.65 -6.44 -15.16
N ILE A 249 17.53 -6.32 -15.87
CA ILE A 249 17.43 -5.50 -17.09
C ILE A 249 17.72 -4.03 -16.75
N ARG A 250 17.10 -3.48 -15.69
CA ARG A 250 17.34 -2.10 -15.26
C ARG A 250 18.77 -1.84 -14.80
N TRP A 251 19.41 -2.79 -14.13
CA TRP A 251 20.82 -2.68 -13.76
C TRP A 251 21.70 -2.55 -15.02
N LYS A 252 21.43 -3.36 -16.06
CA LYS A 252 22.15 -3.26 -17.35
C LYS A 252 21.90 -1.93 -18.06
N GLU A 253 20.66 -1.45 -18.08
CA GLU A 253 20.29 -0.17 -18.71
C GLU A 253 20.93 1.03 -18.00
N MET A 254 20.84 1.08 -16.66
CA MET A 254 21.25 2.25 -15.88
C MET A 254 22.72 2.20 -15.44
N LYS A 255 23.38 1.04 -15.54
CA LYS A 255 24.74 0.79 -15.03
C LYS A 255 24.94 1.19 -13.56
N LYS A 256 23.87 1.14 -12.75
CA LYS A 256 23.89 1.42 -11.30
C LYS A 256 23.59 0.15 -10.52
N PHE A 257 24.56 -0.34 -9.73
CA PHE A 257 24.36 -1.52 -8.90
C PHE A 257 23.39 -1.28 -7.75
N TYR A 258 23.52 -0.14 -7.06
CA TYR A 258 22.55 0.33 -6.08
C TYR A 258 21.53 1.24 -6.80
N ASN A 259 20.20 1.01 -6.75
CA ASN A 259 19.41 0.06 -5.96
C ASN A 259 19.04 -1.23 -6.74
N GLN A 260 19.39 -1.33 -8.03
CA GLN A 260 18.84 -2.32 -8.96
C GLN A 260 19.48 -3.72 -8.81
N GLY A 261 20.82 -3.80 -8.83
CA GLY A 261 21.56 -5.04 -8.59
C GLY A 261 21.37 -5.58 -7.17
N ALA A 262 21.37 -4.69 -6.15
CA ALA A 262 21.05 -5.09 -4.78
C ALA A 262 19.63 -5.66 -4.66
N GLY A 263 18.64 -5.00 -5.28
CA GLY A 263 17.26 -5.50 -5.36
C GLY A 263 17.17 -6.86 -6.05
N MET A 264 17.94 -7.09 -7.13
CA MET A 264 18.02 -8.39 -7.80
C MET A 264 18.51 -9.49 -6.84
N MET A 265 19.62 -9.28 -6.14
CA MET A 265 20.18 -10.27 -5.20
C MET A 265 19.23 -10.61 -4.05
N ILE A 266 18.55 -9.61 -3.49
CA ILE A 266 17.58 -9.83 -2.41
C ILE A 266 16.41 -10.71 -2.87
N ASN A 267 15.93 -10.49 -4.10
CA ASN A 267 14.87 -11.32 -4.66
C ASN A 267 15.35 -12.74 -5.00
N MET A 268 16.59 -12.91 -5.47
CA MET A 268 17.20 -14.23 -5.66
C MET A 268 17.33 -15.00 -4.34
N LEU A 269 17.78 -14.35 -3.26
CA LEU A 269 17.83 -14.94 -1.92
C LEU A 269 16.43 -15.40 -1.46
N GLY A 270 15.38 -14.63 -1.76
CA GLY A 270 13.99 -15.03 -1.47
C GLY A 270 13.52 -16.29 -2.17
N ILE A 271 14.00 -16.55 -3.39
CA ILE A 271 13.72 -17.80 -4.12
C ILE A 271 14.41 -18.97 -3.41
N LEU A 272 15.69 -18.80 -3.05
CA LEU A 272 16.47 -19.85 -2.36
C LEU A 272 15.86 -20.22 -1.01
N THR A 273 15.47 -19.23 -0.20
CA THR A 273 14.90 -19.49 1.13
C THR A 273 13.53 -20.15 1.08
N SER A 274 12.82 -20.05 -0.04
CA SER A 274 11.54 -20.75 -0.24
C SER A 274 11.71 -22.27 -0.38
N MET A 275 12.92 -22.75 -0.72
CA MET A 275 13.24 -24.18 -0.83
C MET A 275 13.16 -24.94 0.51
N ILE A 276 13.18 -24.23 1.65
CA ILE A 276 12.94 -24.81 2.98
C ILE A 276 11.59 -25.55 3.03
N ASN A 277 10.64 -25.17 2.17
CA ASN A 277 9.32 -25.77 2.12
C ASN A 277 9.27 -27.13 1.38
N VAL A 278 10.34 -27.53 0.67
CA VAL A 278 10.44 -28.83 0.00
C VAL A 278 10.62 -29.94 1.03
N ALA A 279 9.83 -31.00 0.94
CA ALA A 279 9.87 -32.14 1.87
C ALA A 279 11.25 -32.79 1.93
N LYS A 280 11.91 -33.01 0.78
CA LYS A 280 13.28 -33.53 0.71
C LYS A 280 14.31 -32.63 1.41
N VAL A 281 14.13 -31.32 1.35
CA VAL A 281 15.01 -30.35 2.04
C VAL A 281 14.76 -30.37 3.54
N LYS A 282 13.49 -30.44 3.98
CA LYS A 282 13.15 -30.58 5.40
C LYS A 282 13.72 -31.84 6.03
N GLY A 283 13.81 -32.94 5.26
CA GLY A 283 14.42 -34.18 5.71
C GLY A 283 15.95 -34.15 5.78
N ASN A 284 16.62 -33.13 5.22
CA ASN A 284 18.07 -33.00 5.25
C ASN A 284 18.48 -31.89 6.22
N TYR A 285 19.07 -32.28 7.37
CA TYR A 285 19.45 -31.37 8.44
C TYR A 285 20.34 -30.20 7.96
N TYR A 286 21.42 -30.50 7.23
CA TYR A 286 22.38 -29.49 6.77
C TYR A 286 21.74 -28.52 5.77
N ALA A 287 20.98 -29.04 4.80
CA ALA A 287 20.30 -28.21 3.82
C ALA A 287 19.24 -27.31 4.48
N TYR A 288 18.46 -27.87 5.41
CA TYR A 288 17.43 -27.14 6.15
C TYR A 288 18.02 -25.95 6.93
N TRP A 289 19.08 -26.18 7.71
CA TRP A 289 19.67 -25.12 8.53
C TRP A 289 20.44 -24.09 7.71
N THR A 290 21.10 -24.50 6.62
CA THR A 290 21.77 -23.57 5.69
C THR A 290 20.77 -22.60 5.08
N LEU A 291 19.65 -23.12 4.57
CA LEU A 291 18.61 -22.27 3.98
C LEU A 291 17.89 -21.42 5.04
N THR A 292 17.76 -21.93 6.27
CA THR A 292 17.24 -21.17 7.41
C THR A 292 18.15 -19.98 7.75
N ALA A 293 19.48 -20.17 7.73
CA ALA A 293 20.43 -19.08 7.90
C ALA A 293 20.32 -18.03 6.78
N PHE A 294 20.17 -18.45 5.51
CA PHE A 294 19.88 -17.51 4.42
C PHE A 294 18.56 -16.76 4.61
N ARG A 295 17.56 -17.40 5.21
CA ARG A 295 16.28 -16.75 5.53
C ARG A 295 16.43 -15.71 6.63
N ALA A 296 17.23 -15.99 7.66
CA ALA A 296 17.57 -15.01 8.68
C ALA A 296 18.31 -13.81 8.05
N LEU A 297 19.33 -14.07 7.22
CA LEU A 297 20.07 -13.03 6.50
C LEU A 297 19.15 -12.18 5.61
N GLN A 298 18.26 -12.82 4.84
CA GLN A 298 17.27 -12.13 4.03
C GLN A 298 16.36 -11.23 4.88
N THR A 299 15.98 -11.69 6.08
CA THR A 299 15.15 -10.91 7.01
C THR A 299 15.91 -9.69 7.53
N CYS A 300 17.18 -9.85 7.91
CA CYS A 300 18.06 -8.73 8.32
C CYS A 300 18.23 -7.70 7.20
N ILE A 301 18.49 -8.16 5.97
CA ILE A 301 18.60 -7.28 4.80
C ILE A 301 17.25 -6.58 4.54
N GLY A 302 16.14 -7.30 4.66
CA GLY A 302 14.80 -6.74 4.52
C GLY A 302 14.50 -5.68 5.58
N LEU A 303 14.92 -5.88 6.83
CA LEU A 303 14.80 -4.91 7.91
C LEU A 303 15.65 -3.67 7.63
N TYR A 304 16.90 -3.85 7.20
CA TYR A 304 17.76 -2.73 6.77
C TYR A 304 17.09 -1.88 5.68
N TRP A 305 16.57 -2.52 4.63
CA TRP A 305 15.93 -1.79 3.52
C TRP A 305 14.68 -1.02 3.96
N THR A 306 13.87 -1.60 4.84
CA THR A 306 12.65 -0.93 5.32
C THR A 306 12.95 0.15 6.35
N VAL A 307 13.81 -0.11 7.33
CA VAL A 307 14.03 0.80 8.45
C VAL A 307 15.03 1.88 8.08
N CYS A 308 16.10 1.50 7.39
CA CYS A 308 17.17 2.43 7.03
C CYS A 308 16.89 3.05 5.68
N GLU A 309 16.73 2.26 4.60
CA GLU A 309 16.63 2.84 3.25
C GLU A 309 15.31 3.54 2.96
N ASP A 310 14.16 2.98 3.34
CA ASP A 310 12.90 3.70 3.16
C ASP A 310 12.83 4.95 4.06
N TRP A 311 13.42 4.93 5.26
CA TRP A 311 13.57 6.13 6.09
C TRP A 311 14.57 7.15 5.50
N THR A 312 15.67 6.69 4.90
CA THR A 312 16.64 7.59 4.26
C THR A 312 16.01 8.36 3.10
N LEU A 313 14.99 7.81 2.42
CA LEU A 313 14.21 8.56 1.43
C LEU A 313 13.48 9.77 2.03
N PHE A 314 13.03 9.67 3.29
CA PHE A 314 12.42 10.81 4.01
C PHE A 314 13.47 11.76 4.59
N TYR A 315 14.54 11.23 5.18
CA TYR A 315 15.59 12.03 5.83
C TYR A 315 16.57 12.68 4.85
N GLY A 316 16.56 12.30 3.56
CA GLY A 316 17.45 12.85 2.54
C GLY A 316 18.81 12.14 2.45
N GLY A 317 18.84 10.82 2.62
CA GLY A 317 20.01 9.97 2.36
C GLY A 317 20.28 9.79 0.86
N TYR A 318 20.99 8.72 0.46
CA TYR A 318 21.59 8.62 -0.88
C TYR A 318 20.62 8.90 -2.04
N SER A 319 19.48 8.21 -2.08
CA SER A 319 18.45 8.40 -3.12
C SER A 319 17.64 9.70 -2.96
N GLY A 320 17.66 10.33 -1.78
CA GLY A 320 17.04 11.62 -1.48
C GLY A 320 18.01 12.80 -1.46
N GLY A 321 19.28 12.59 -1.84
CA GLY A 321 20.38 13.54 -1.60
C GLY A 321 20.14 14.92 -2.22
N LYS A 322 19.37 14.99 -3.30
CA LYS A 322 18.96 16.25 -3.93
C LYS A 322 18.18 17.19 -3.01
N TYR A 323 17.49 16.69 -1.99
CA TYR A 323 16.75 17.51 -1.02
C TYR A 323 17.52 17.79 0.26
N ARG A 324 18.64 17.09 0.48
CA ARG A 324 19.48 17.24 1.67
C ARG A 324 20.02 18.66 1.82
N HIS A 325 20.32 19.32 0.71
CA HIS A 325 20.96 20.63 0.70
C HIS A 325 19.98 21.81 0.61
N ASP A 326 18.73 21.55 0.24
CA ASP A 326 17.72 22.60 0.05
C ASP A 326 16.69 22.59 1.18
N LYS A 327 16.96 23.41 2.21
CA LYS A 327 16.11 23.55 3.39
C LYS A 327 14.67 23.95 3.07
N LYS A 328 14.43 24.58 1.91
CA LYS A 328 13.08 24.98 1.48
C LYS A 328 12.18 23.78 1.23
N ASN A 329 12.77 22.62 0.96
CA ASN A 329 12.04 21.38 0.68
C ASN A 329 11.79 20.54 1.95
N TRP A 330 12.21 20.99 3.13
CA TRP A 330 12.10 20.22 4.37
C TRP A 330 10.71 20.42 4.98
N THR A 331 9.90 19.36 5.01
CA THR A 331 8.54 19.41 5.60
C THR A 331 8.57 19.32 7.13
N TYR A 332 9.44 18.48 7.69
CA TYR A 332 9.58 18.30 9.14
C TYR A 332 11.03 18.51 9.56
N GLY A 333 11.60 19.66 9.20
CA GLY A 333 12.93 20.08 9.64
C GLY A 333 13.99 19.01 9.42
N CYS A 334 14.65 18.58 10.49
CA CYS A 334 15.73 17.60 10.39
C CYS A 334 15.21 16.17 10.15
N GLN A 335 13.96 15.85 10.49
CA GLN A 335 13.37 14.51 10.44
C GLN A 335 12.91 14.11 9.03
N VAL A 336 12.27 15.03 8.31
CA VAL A 336 11.84 14.80 6.91
C VAL A 336 12.30 15.96 6.05
N ARG A 337 13.31 15.69 5.23
CA ARG A 337 14.01 16.65 4.38
C ARG A 337 13.56 16.58 2.94
N ARG A 338 12.27 16.29 2.71
CA ARG A 338 11.62 16.32 1.40
C ARG A 338 10.16 16.77 1.53
N PRO A 339 9.51 17.20 0.43
CA PRO A 339 8.07 17.44 0.41
C PRO A 339 7.31 16.13 0.65
N THR A 340 6.30 16.12 1.51
CA THR A 340 5.41 14.97 1.76
C THR A 340 4.00 15.44 2.14
N HIS A 341 2.97 14.65 1.78
CA HIS A 341 1.59 14.89 2.22
C HIS A 341 1.20 14.12 3.49
N LEU A 342 2.09 13.25 3.97
CA LEU A 342 1.88 12.41 5.13
C LEU A 342 2.30 13.15 6.41
N LYS A 343 1.56 12.92 7.50
CA LYS A 343 1.91 13.45 8.82
C LYS A 343 3.09 12.66 9.39
N LEU A 344 3.99 13.32 10.12
CA LEU A 344 5.16 12.67 10.73
C LEU A 344 4.81 11.42 11.56
N TRP A 345 3.78 11.52 12.43
CA TRP A 345 3.35 10.38 13.25
C TRP A 345 2.89 9.19 12.41
N LEU A 346 2.28 9.43 11.24
CA LEU A 346 1.82 8.37 10.35
C LEU A 346 3.01 7.67 9.69
N ILE A 347 4.02 8.44 9.27
CA ILE A 347 5.27 7.88 8.73
C ILE A 347 5.96 7.01 9.81
N LEU A 348 6.05 7.50 11.04
CA LEU A 348 6.65 6.76 12.15
C LEU A 348 5.85 5.49 12.49
N ALA A 349 4.52 5.60 12.56
CA ALA A 349 3.64 4.47 12.87
C ALA A 349 3.74 3.35 11.81
N ILE A 350 3.82 3.72 10.53
CA ILE A 350 3.97 2.74 9.45
C ILE A 350 5.33 2.03 9.54
N ASN A 351 6.42 2.76 9.75
CA ASN A 351 7.75 2.16 9.90
C ASN A 351 7.83 1.24 11.13
N LEU A 352 7.24 1.66 12.26
CA LEU A 352 7.16 0.84 13.47
C LEU A 352 6.34 -0.44 13.23
N TYR A 353 5.19 -0.33 12.55
CA TYR A 353 4.38 -1.48 12.19
C TYR A 353 5.15 -2.44 11.28
N ASP A 354 5.86 -1.93 10.26
CA ASP A 354 6.65 -2.76 9.33
C ASP A 354 7.79 -3.49 10.08
N TYR A 355 8.47 -2.81 11.01
CA TYR A 355 9.47 -3.43 11.89
C TYR A 355 8.88 -4.56 12.73
N ILE A 356 7.79 -4.30 13.45
CA ILE A 356 7.13 -5.28 14.32
C ILE A 356 6.66 -6.47 13.48
N ALA A 357 5.96 -6.21 12.36
CA ALA A 357 5.46 -7.25 11.47
C ALA A 357 6.59 -8.16 10.95
N LYS A 358 7.74 -7.59 10.57
CA LYS A 358 8.93 -8.36 10.16
C LYS A 358 9.54 -9.18 11.30
N CYS A 359 9.56 -8.65 12.52
CA CYS A 359 10.06 -9.39 13.69
C CYS A 359 9.17 -10.58 14.08
N ILE A 360 7.85 -10.48 13.88
CA ILE A 360 6.92 -11.59 14.14
C ILE A 360 7.29 -12.84 13.33
N TRP A 361 7.88 -12.70 12.14
CA TRP A 361 8.32 -13.84 11.32
C TRP A 361 9.48 -14.64 11.92
N ILE A 362 10.20 -14.09 12.90
CA ILE A 362 11.30 -14.77 13.58
C ILE A 362 10.79 -15.55 14.81
N VAL A 363 9.63 -15.16 15.36
CA VAL A 363 8.99 -15.82 16.53
C VAL A 363 8.89 -17.34 16.39
N PRO A 364 8.51 -17.93 15.22
CA PRO A 364 8.55 -19.37 14.98
C PRO A 364 9.84 -20.11 15.32
N TYR A 365 10.99 -19.44 15.29
CA TYR A 365 12.29 -20.08 15.52
C TYR A 365 12.63 -20.19 17.01
N PHE A 366 11.93 -19.47 17.89
CA PHE A 366 12.07 -19.55 19.34
C PHE A 366 11.12 -20.61 19.89
N LYS A 367 11.51 -21.89 19.77
CA LYS A 367 10.68 -23.08 20.04
C LYS A 367 10.02 -23.15 21.42
N GLU A 368 10.59 -22.51 22.43
CA GLU A 368 10.13 -22.63 23.83
C GLU A 368 8.95 -21.70 24.18
N THR A 369 8.73 -20.65 23.39
CA THR A 369 7.65 -19.65 23.61
C THR A 369 6.77 -19.44 22.38
N ALA A 370 7.05 -20.11 21.26
CA ALA A 370 6.35 -19.87 20.01
C ALA A 370 4.94 -20.50 20.02
N PRO A 371 3.90 -19.77 19.61
CA PRO A 371 2.60 -20.38 19.30
C PRO A 371 2.78 -21.44 18.21
N ASP A 372 1.97 -22.50 18.25
CA ASP A 372 2.03 -23.56 17.24
C ASP A 372 1.80 -22.97 15.84
N THR A 373 2.91 -22.82 15.12
CA THR A 373 2.99 -22.21 13.79
C THR A 373 2.31 -23.05 12.71
N SER A 374 1.96 -24.29 13.05
CA SER A 374 1.20 -25.17 12.17
C SER A 374 -0.30 -24.86 12.18
N THR A 375 -0.81 -24.17 13.22
CA THR A 375 -2.23 -23.86 13.37
C THR A 375 -2.78 -23.02 12.23
N PHE A 376 -4.04 -23.30 11.89
CA PHE A 376 -4.77 -22.59 10.84
C PHE A 376 -4.84 -21.07 11.12
N TRP A 377 -5.19 -20.69 12.36
CA TRP A 377 -5.35 -19.30 12.77
C TRP A 377 -4.05 -18.50 12.70
N TYR A 378 -2.92 -19.11 13.10
CA TYR A 378 -1.62 -18.46 12.98
C TYR A 378 -1.30 -18.15 11.51
N LYS A 379 -1.46 -19.12 10.61
CA LYS A 379 -1.20 -18.92 9.17
C LYS A 379 -2.12 -17.86 8.56
N LEU A 380 -3.40 -17.85 8.93
CA LEU A 380 -4.36 -16.85 8.47
C LEU A 380 -3.96 -15.44 8.95
N LEU A 381 -3.67 -15.29 10.25
CA LEU A 381 -3.28 -14.02 10.85
C LEU A 381 -1.99 -13.46 10.23
N MET A 382 -0.96 -14.30 10.06
CA MET A 382 0.30 -13.88 9.45
C MET A 382 0.12 -13.40 8.01
N SER A 383 -0.71 -14.08 7.23
CA SER A 383 -1.04 -13.62 5.87
C SER A 383 -1.75 -12.28 5.87
N VAL A 384 -2.70 -12.05 6.79
CA VAL A 384 -3.41 -10.76 6.88
C VAL A 384 -2.46 -9.63 7.31
N ILE A 385 -1.63 -9.86 8.34
CA ILE A 385 -0.62 -8.89 8.81
C ILE A 385 0.30 -8.48 7.67
N GLU A 386 0.80 -9.44 6.89
CA GLU A 386 1.69 -9.16 5.75
C GLU A 386 1.02 -8.32 4.67
N MET A 387 -0.25 -8.58 4.38
CA MET A 387 -1.01 -7.79 3.41
C MET A 387 -1.27 -6.37 3.92
N VAL A 388 -1.62 -6.20 5.20
CA VAL A 388 -1.78 -4.88 5.82
C VAL A 388 -0.47 -4.10 5.81
N ARG A 389 0.64 -4.75 6.20
CA ARG A 389 2.00 -4.21 6.16
C ARG A 389 2.33 -3.67 4.77
N PHE A 390 2.06 -4.47 3.73
CA PHE A 390 2.26 -4.07 2.35
C PHE A 390 1.45 -2.81 1.98
N PHE A 391 0.16 -2.74 2.34
CA PHE A 391 -0.67 -1.59 2.00
C PHE A 391 -0.22 -0.30 2.69
N LEU A 392 0.27 -0.39 3.92
CA LEU A 392 0.87 0.76 4.62
C LEU A 392 2.20 1.18 3.99
N TRP A 393 3.05 0.22 3.63
CA TRP A 393 4.28 0.48 2.89
C TRP A 393 4.00 1.15 1.53
N MET A 394 2.97 0.69 0.82
CA MET A 394 2.52 1.22 -0.46
C MET A 394 2.15 2.70 -0.37
N LEU A 395 1.46 3.10 0.70
CA LEU A 395 1.11 4.50 0.96
C LEU A 395 2.37 5.38 1.04
N MET A 396 3.37 4.94 1.82
CA MET A 396 4.65 5.64 1.93
C MET A 396 5.40 5.67 0.59
N ARG A 397 5.40 4.54 -0.14
CA ARG A 397 6.13 4.43 -1.41
C ARG A 397 5.56 5.33 -2.50
N MET A 398 4.25 5.45 -2.59
CA MET A 398 3.59 6.32 -3.57
C MET A 398 3.83 7.81 -3.27
N ASP A 399 3.77 8.22 -2.00
CA ASP A 399 4.13 9.58 -1.58
C ASP A 399 5.63 9.87 -1.85
N ASN A 400 6.51 8.90 -1.54
CA ASN A 400 7.94 8.97 -1.88
C ASN A 400 8.13 9.18 -3.40
N GLN A 401 7.51 8.34 -4.23
CA GLN A 401 7.69 8.38 -5.67
C GLN A 401 7.15 9.67 -6.29
N GLN A 402 6.03 10.21 -5.79
CA GLN A 402 5.50 11.50 -6.23
C GLN A 402 6.48 12.65 -5.95
N ALA A 403 6.99 12.71 -4.72
CA ALA A 403 7.82 13.83 -4.27
C ALA A 403 9.23 13.78 -4.87
N THR A 404 9.77 12.59 -5.07
CA THR A 404 11.18 12.38 -5.35
C THR A 404 11.50 11.80 -6.72
N ASN A 405 10.54 11.16 -7.41
CA ASN A 405 10.84 10.28 -8.55
C ASN A 405 12.13 9.46 -8.29
N ALA A 406 12.27 8.91 -7.08
CA ALA A 406 13.52 8.35 -6.56
C ALA A 406 14.09 7.22 -7.42
N GLU A 407 13.23 6.57 -8.20
CA GLU A 407 13.59 5.42 -9.03
C GLU A 407 13.77 5.78 -10.52
N ASP A 408 13.75 7.06 -10.88
CA ASP A 408 13.96 7.57 -12.26
C ASP A 408 13.06 6.89 -13.31
N TYR A 409 11.84 6.48 -12.93
CA TYR A 409 10.92 5.78 -13.84
C TYR A 409 10.22 6.72 -14.82
N SER A 410 10.07 8.00 -14.50
CA SER A 410 9.56 9.03 -15.41
C SER A 410 10.68 9.93 -15.94
N LYS A 411 10.61 10.31 -17.23
CA LYS A 411 11.50 11.32 -17.84
C LYS A 411 11.37 12.71 -17.17
N THR A 412 10.24 12.97 -16.52
CA THR A 412 9.99 14.19 -15.75
C THR A 412 10.67 14.09 -14.38
N LYS A 413 11.47 15.11 -14.02
CA LYS A 413 12.19 15.17 -12.73
C LYS A 413 11.25 15.27 -11.51
N PHE A 414 10.00 15.67 -11.72
CA PHE A 414 8.98 15.83 -10.70
C PHE A 414 7.60 15.44 -11.24
N ILE A 415 6.83 14.74 -10.43
CA ILE A 415 5.39 14.58 -10.63
C ILE A 415 4.76 15.72 -9.83
N PRO A 416 4.05 16.68 -10.47
CA PRO A 416 3.55 17.84 -9.77
C PRO A 416 2.68 17.41 -8.60
N VAL A 417 3.06 17.86 -7.41
CA VAL A 417 2.23 17.81 -6.23
C VAL A 417 1.01 18.69 -6.48
N VAL A 418 -0.19 18.11 -6.40
CA VAL A 418 -1.43 18.86 -6.61
C VAL A 418 -1.68 19.70 -5.35
N ILE A 419 -1.18 20.93 -5.37
CA ILE A 419 -1.46 21.96 -4.34
C ILE A 419 -2.87 22.50 -4.59
N ASP A 420 -3.67 22.64 -3.53
CA ASP A 420 -5.04 23.16 -3.66
C ASP A 420 -5.07 24.56 -4.28
N SER A 421 -6.12 24.90 -5.02
CA SER A 421 -6.34 26.28 -5.48
C SER A 421 -6.42 27.23 -4.28
N TYR A 422 -6.99 26.77 -3.17
CA TYR A 422 -7.04 27.47 -1.88
C TYR A 422 -5.65 27.66 -1.23
N GLU A 423 -4.80 26.64 -1.24
CA GLU A 423 -3.43 26.74 -0.70
C GLU A 423 -2.53 27.61 -1.60
N ARG A 424 -2.73 27.57 -2.92
CA ARG A 424 -2.08 28.51 -3.86
C ARG A 424 -2.55 29.94 -3.64
N SER A 425 -3.85 30.16 -3.45
CA SER A 425 -4.37 31.51 -3.22
C SER A 425 -3.97 32.04 -1.85
N LYS A 426 -3.92 31.19 -0.81
CA LYS A 426 -3.37 31.55 0.51
C LYS A 426 -1.87 31.85 0.45
N ALA A 427 -1.08 31.02 -0.24
CA ALA A 427 0.35 31.26 -0.42
C ALA A 427 0.62 32.54 -1.24
N ASN A 428 -0.18 32.79 -2.28
CA ASN A 428 -0.09 34.02 -3.08
C ASN A 428 -0.53 35.26 -2.28
N GLN A 429 -1.56 35.15 -1.43
CA GLN A 429 -1.99 36.23 -0.53
C GLN A 429 -0.93 36.51 0.55
N GLU A 430 -0.32 35.49 1.13
CA GLU A 430 0.79 35.63 2.09
C GLU A 430 2.03 36.25 1.44
N GLN A 431 2.30 35.94 0.16
CA GLN A 431 3.40 36.51 -0.61
C GLN A 431 3.12 37.97 -1.00
N GLN A 432 1.90 38.29 -1.45
CA GLN A 432 1.46 39.68 -1.70
C GLN A 432 1.46 40.53 -0.42
N GLN A 433 1.08 39.97 0.74
CA GLN A 433 1.18 40.67 2.02
C GLN A 433 2.64 40.92 2.45
N LYS A 434 3.57 40.02 2.12
CA LYS A 434 5.00 40.25 2.38
C LYS A 434 5.56 41.32 1.46
N GLU A 435 5.21 41.30 0.19
CA GLU A 435 5.64 42.31 -0.80
C GLU A 435 5.05 43.70 -0.49
N SER A 436 3.80 43.78 -0.05
CA SER A 436 3.17 45.05 0.35
C SER A 436 3.78 45.61 1.65
N LYS A 437 4.12 44.76 2.62
CA LYS A 437 4.86 45.20 3.82
C LYS A 437 6.27 45.68 3.47
N LEU A 438 6.94 45.03 2.51
CA LEU A 438 8.26 45.45 2.03
C LEU A 438 8.20 46.78 1.28
N SER A 439 7.19 46.98 0.44
CA SER A 439 7.02 48.24 -0.29
C SER A 439 6.65 49.41 0.64
N LEU A 440 5.85 49.15 1.68
CA LEU A 440 5.47 50.15 2.69
C LEU A 440 6.65 50.49 3.61
N PHE A 441 7.52 49.51 3.92
CA PHE A 441 8.76 49.77 4.63
C PHE A 441 9.76 50.57 3.77
N GLN A 442 9.85 50.27 2.47
CA GLN A 442 10.66 51.04 1.54
C GLN A 442 10.14 52.47 1.36
N SER A 443 8.82 52.67 1.29
CA SER A 443 8.23 54.01 1.19
C SER A 443 8.43 54.83 2.47
N LEU A 444 8.35 54.21 3.65
CA LEU A 444 8.70 54.85 4.93
C LEU A 444 10.19 55.23 4.99
N LEU A 445 11.09 54.39 4.49
CA LEU A 445 12.51 54.72 4.41
C LEU A 445 12.78 55.90 3.47
N THR A 446 12.14 55.95 2.30
CA THR A 446 12.25 57.12 1.40
C THR A 446 11.64 58.37 2.04
N HIS A 447 10.53 58.26 2.77
CA HIS A 447 9.89 59.39 3.44
C HIS A 447 10.70 59.92 4.63
N MET A 448 11.44 59.06 5.34
CA MET A 448 12.40 59.46 6.37
C MET A 448 13.67 60.07 5.75
N SER A 449 14.04 59.68 4.52
CA SER A 449 15.17 60.28 3.81
C SER A 449 14.87 61.68 3.23
N THR A 450 13.59 62.02 2.99
CA THR A 450 13.17 63.32 2.42
C THR A 450 12.93 64.41 3.46
N LYS A 451 13.08 64.12 4.77
CA LYS A 451 13.12 65.16 5.80
C LYS A 451 14.49 65.85 5.76
N LYS A 452 14.53 66.95 4.99
CA LYS A 452 15.65 67.90 4.80
C LYS A 452 16.59 67.97 6.01
N ARG A 453 17.80 67.40 5.88
CA ARG A 453 18.98 67.96 6.54
C ARG A 453 19.54 69.09 5.67
N PRO A 454 19.87 70.26 6.23
CA PRO A 454 20.52 71.31 5.46
C PRO A 454 21.91 70.83 5.00
N LYS A 455 22.23 71.12 3.74
CA LYS A 455 23.50 70.80 3.08
C LYS A 455 24.68 71.39 3.87
N ARG A 456 25.52 70.54 4.46
CA ARG A 456 26.96 70.80 4.58
C ARG A 456 27.71 69.73 3.78
N ARG A 457 28.57 70.20 2.89
CA ARG A 457 29.49 69.44 2.05
C ARG A 457 30.23 68.37 2.86
N THR A 458 30.19 67.12 2.38
CA THR A 458 31.40 66.28 2.24
C THR A 458 31.07 65.06 1.36
N GLN A 459 31.67 65.03 0.17
CA GLN A 459 31.86 63.82 -0.63
C GLN A 459 32.75 62.86 0.18
N ALA A 460 32.23 61.72 0.62
CA ALA A 460 33.05 60.57 1.05
C ALA A 460 32.28 59.25 1.30
N ASN A 461 30.94 59.22 1.39
CA ASN A 461 30.23 58.02 1.88
C ASN A 461 29.30 57.30 0.90
N HIS A 462 29.37 57.60 -0.41
CA HIS A 462 28.55 56.89 -1.40
C HIS A 462 29.00 55.44 -1.69
N THR A 463 30.16 55.02 -1.16
CA THR A 463 30.74 53.69 -1.40
C THR A 463 30.46 52.66 -0.30
N LYS A 464 29.84 53.05 0.83
CA LYS A 464 29.50 52.11 1.94
C LYS A 464 28.05 51.64 1.97
N LEU A 465 27.11 52.36 1.33
CA LEU A 465 25.69 51.94 1.26
C LEU A 465 25.37 50.97 0.11
N LEU A 466 26.18 50.98 -0.95
CA LEU A 466 26.07 50.01 -2.06
C LEU A 466 26.67 48.63 -1.77
N ARG A 467 27.36 48.44 -0.63
CA ARG A 467 27.79 47.10 -0.16
C ARG A 467 26.77 46.41 0.76
N ALA A 468 25.79 47.13 1.30
CA ALA A 468 24.74 46.54 2.14
C ALA A 468 23.56 45.94 1.33
N PHE A 469 23.38 46.35 0.06
CA PHE A 469 22.29 45.83 -0.79
C PHE A 469 22.64 44.60 -1.63
N LYS A 470 23.85 44.02 -1.46
CA LYS A 470 24.29 42.83 -2.20
C LYS A 470 24.05 41.50 -1.49
N ILE A 471 23.29 41.48 -0.38
CA ILE A 471 23.06 40.25 0.42
C ILE A 471 21.59 39.76 0.38
N TYR A 472 20.65 40.47 -0.22
CA TYR A 472 19.23 40.05 -0.22
C TYR A 472 18.58 40.10 -1.61
N ASN A 473 19.04 39.25 -2.53
CA ASN A 473 18.21 38.80 -3.66
C ASN A 473 18.78 37.54 -4.35
N PRO A 474 18.20 36.34 -4.19
CA PRO A 474 18.62 35.19 -4.97
C PRO A 474 17.51 34.65 -5.89
N PHE A 475 16.59 35.44 -6.46
CA PHE A 475 15.65 34.91 -7.48
C PHE A 475 15.22 35.96 -8.52
N SER A 476 16.04 36.13 -9.55
CA SER A 476 15.68 36.61 -10.90
C SER A 476 16.89 36.29 -11.79
N THR A 477 16.86 35.60 -12.92
CA THR A 477 15.78 35.31 -13.87
C THR A 477 16.30 34.25 -14.86
N THR A 478 15.51 33.19 -15.06
CA THR A 478 15.10 32.63 -16.36
C THR A 478 16.13 32.54 -17.50
N LYS A 479 16.72 31.34 -17.68
CA LYS A 479 17.09 30.85 -19.01
C LYS A 479 15.88 30.20 -19.66
N GLN A 480 15.41 30.85 -20.74
CA GLN A 480 14.47 30.31 -21.72
C GLN A 480 14.96 28.96 -22.25
N ALA A 481 14.23 27.89 -21.98
CA ALA A 481 14.36 26.64 -22.72
C ALA A 481 13.27 26.62 -23.81
N LYS A 482 13.73 26.76 -25.05
CA LYS A 482 12.95 26.61 -26.28
C LYS A 482 12.13 25.32 -26.25
N LEU A 483 10.82 25.47 -26.36
CA LEU A 483 9.94 24.49 -26.97
C LEU A 483 10.29 24.41 -28.47
N ARG A 484 10.75 23.24 -28.91
CA ARG A 484 10.56 22.75 -30.29
C ARG A 484 10.21 21.27 -30.19
N PHE A 485 9.24 20.91 -31.04
CA PHE A 485 8.56 19.63 -31.19
C PHE A 485 9.47 18.40 -31.19
#